data_AF-A0A291DWF6-F1
#
_entry.id   AF-A0A291DWF6-F1
#
_cell.length_a   1.000
_cell.length_b   1.000
_cell.length_c   1.000
_cell.angle_alpha   90.00
_cell.angle_beta   90.00
_cell.angle_gamma   90.00
#
_symmetry.space_group_name_H-M   'P 1'
#
loop_
_entity.id
_entity.type
_entity.pdbx_description
1 polymer ?
#
loop_
_entity_poly.entity_id
_entity_poly.type
_entity_poly.pdbx_seq_one_letter_code
_entity_poly.pdbx_strand_id
1 'polypeptide(L)'
;MLHFIKEDKAYFLHKIIPNDLKNIVCVKGKKSNGRIVSQSGSFLLFGTEMIMPDFGTPEIMIERIIISHDDKETILEDLDKMNINESTVYPYIENSAKYIKRKYERKLDEEQE
;
A
#
# COMPACT_ATOMS: atom_id res chain seq x y z
N MET A 1 -13.81 21.90 -14.42
CA MET A 1 -12.97 21.48 -13.27
C MET A 1 -13.42 22.11 -11.96
N LEU A 2 -13.39 23.43 -11.77
CA LEU A 2 -13.93 24.05 -10.54
C LEU A 2 -15.43 23.76 -10.33
N HIS A 3 -16.22 23.68 -11.41
CA HIS A 3 -17.62 23.25 -11.34
C HIS A 3 -17.74 21.81 -10.81
N PHE A 4 -16.94 20.86 -11.29
CA PHE A 4 -16.94 19.47 -10.81
C PHE A 4 -16.62 19.34 -9.32
N ILE A 5 -15.66 20.12 -8.81
CA ILE A 5 -15.32 20.14 -7.38
C ILE A 5 -16.51 20.65 -6.55
N LYS A 6 -17.21 21.67 -7.06
CA LYS A 6 -18.38 22.24 -6.39
C LYS A 6 -19.65 21.40 -6.53
N GLU A 7 -19.74 20.57 -7.57
CA GLU A 7 -20.79 19.55 -7.71
C GLU A 7 -20.68 18.50 -6.61
N ASP A 8 -19.46 18.07 -6.23
CA ASP A 8 -19.27 17.16 -5.08
C ASP A 8 -19.65 17.88 -3.77
N LYS A 9 -19.05 19.05 -3.52
CA LYS A 9 -19.32 19.86 -2.32
C LYS A 9 -19.32 21.35 -2.63
N ALA A 10 -20.51 21.95 -2.61
CA ALA A 10 -20.72 23.34 -3.02
C ALA A 10 -19.97 24.38 -2.16
N TYR A 11 -19.60 24.03 -0.92
CA TYR A 11 -18.90 24.92 0.02
C TYR A 11 -17.39 25.04 -0.23
N PHE A 12 -16.82 24.33 -1.21
CA PHE A 12 -15.41 24.51 -1.57
C PHE A 12 -15.15 25.94 -2.09
N LEU A 13 -14.11 26.57 -1.56
CA LEU A 13 -13.66 27.90 -1.98
C LEU A 13 -12.88 27.80 -3.29
N HIS A 14 -12.87 28.89 -4.07
CA HIS A 14 -12.08 29.03 -5.29
C HIS A 14 -10.58 29.28 -5.00
N LYS A 15 -9.96 28.43 -4.17
CA LYS A 15 -8.56 28.54 -3.74
C LYS A 15 -7.63 27.52 -4.40
N ILE A 16 -8.08 26.86 -5.46
CA ILE A 16 -7.26 25.89 -6.18
C ILE A 16 -6.09 26.59 -6.86
N ILE A 17 -4.88 26.08 -6.67
CA ILE A 17 -3.68 26.53 -7.37
C ILE A 17 -3.45 25.54 -8.52
N PRO A 18 -3.58 25.95 -9.79
CA PRO A 18 -3.47 25.04 -10.92
C PRO A 18 -2.13 24.27 -10.97
N ASN A 19 -1.06 24.89 -10.45
CA ASN A 19 0.25 24.25 -10.41
C ASN A 19 0.32 23.06 -9.45
N ASP A 20 -0.52 23.01 -8.41
CA ASP A 20 -0.55 21.88 -7.47
C ASP A 20 -1.02 20.58 -8.13
N LEU A 21 -1.80 20.69 -9.22
CA LEU A 21 -2.24 19.55 -10.01
C LEU A 21 -1.11 18.92 -10.82
N LYS A 22 0.07 19.55 -10.87
CA LYS A 22 1.28 19.01 -11.50
C LYS A 22 2.30 18.51 -10.47
N ASN A 23 1.91 18.40 -9.21
CA ASN A 23 2.79 17.93 -8.15
C ASN A 23 2.48 16.49 -7.78
N ILE A 24 3.48 15.83 -7.18
CA ILE A 24 3.30 14.56 -6.49
C ILE A 24 3.33 14.85 -5.01
N VAL A 25 2.29 14.45 -4.28
CA VAL A 25 2.17 14.75 -2.85
C VAL A 25 2.04 13.48 -2.03
N CYS A 26 2.79 13.41 -0.92
CA CYS A 26 2.66 12.35 0.06
C CYS A 26 1.50 12.67 1.02
N VAL A 27 0.51 11.78 1.09
CA VAL A 27 -0.65 11.92 1.95
C VAL A 27 -0.73 10.78 2.94
N LYS A 28 -0.99 11.12 4.20
CA LYS A 28 -1.34 10.15 5.23
C LYS A 28 -2.84 9.89 5.15
N GLY A 29 -3.22 8.71 4.68
CA GLY A 29 -4.61 8.31 4.59
C GLY A 29 -5.31 8.35 5.95
N LYS A 30 -6.60 8.71 5.96
CA LYS A 30 -7.42 8.52 7.16
C LYS A 30 -7.51 7.01 7.42
N LYS A 31 -7.19 6.59 8.64
CA LYS A 31 -7.20 5.18 9.09
C LYS A 31 -8.62 4.62 9.25
N SER A 32 -9.49 4.86 8.28
CA SER A 32 -10.92 4.50 8.33
C SER A 32 -11.22 3.11 7.79
N ASN A 33 -10.26 2.46 7.12
CA ASN A 33 -10.38 1.09 6.62
C ASN A 33 -9.30 0.21 7.28
N GLY A 34 -9.70 -0.97 7.78
CA GLY A 34 -8.80 -1.92 8.42
C GLY A 34 -7.56 -2.25 7.56
N ARG A 35 -7.71 -2.36 6.24
CA ARG A 35 -6.60 -2.56 5.31
C ARG A 35 -5.60 -1.39 5.31
N ILE A 36 -6.09 -0.15 5.34
CA ILE A 36 -5.23 1.05 5.39
C ILE A 36 -4.48 1.10 6.73
N VAL A 37 -5.14 0.70 7.82
CA VAL A 37 -4.52 0.63 9.15
C VAL A 37 -3.42 -0.42 9.17
N SER A 38 -3.71 -1.62 8.66
CA SER A 38 -2.76 -2.74 8.61
C SER A 38 -1.52 -2.44 7.77
N GLN A 39 -1.66 -1.65 6.70
CA GLN A 39 -0.56 -1.39 5.77
C GLN A 39 0.46 -0.35 6.24
N SER A 40 0.33 0.20 7.47
CA SER A 40 1.32 1.10 8.13
C SER A 40 2.06 2.09 7.21
N GLY A 41 1.37 2.60 6.19
CA GLY A 41 1.99 3.30 5.06
C GLY A 41 1.38 4.67 4.80
N SER A 42 2.01 5.39 3.87
CA SER A 42 1.48 6.62 3.29
C SER A 42 1.20 6.42 1.81
N PHE A 43 0.39 7.29 1.23
CA PHE A 43 0.05 7.22 -0.19
C PHE A 43 0.71 8.38 -0.92
N LEU A 44 1.02 8.15 -2.20
CA LEU A 44 1.44 9.20 -3.10
C LEU A 44 0.26 9.53 -4.02
N LEU A 45 -0.13 10.80 -4.06
CA LEU A 45 -1.10 11.30 -5.03
C LEU A 45 -0.34 11.91 -6.20
N PHE A 46 -0.62 11.39 -7.39
CA PHE A 46 -0.03 11.87 -8.63
C PHE A 46 -0.97 12.88 -9.28
N GLY A 47 -0.42 14.05 -9.56
CA GLY A 47 -1.03 15.04 -10.41
C GLY A 47 -1.15 14.59 -11.88
N THR A 48 -1.74 15.45 -12.70
CA THR A 48 -1.92 15.26 -14.13
C THR A 48 -0.57 15.14 -14.84
N GLU A 49 -0.41 14.10 -15.67
CA GLU A 49 0.77 13.88 -16.53
C GLU A 49 2.11 13.75 -15.78
N MET A 50 2.08 13.41 -14.49
CA MET A 50 3.30 13.28 -13.69
C MET A 50 3.86 11.86 -13.68
N ILE A 51 5.16 11.76 -13.98
CA ILE A 51 5.95 10.55 -13.81
C ILE A 51 6.95 10.83 -12.69
N MET A 52 6.97 9.97 -11.67
CA MET A 52 7.96 10.06 -10.60
C MET A 52 9.33 9.63 -11.15
N PRO A 53 10.39 10.46 -11.03
CA PRO A 53 11.73 10.06 -11.38
C PRO A 53 12.19 8.87 -10.53
N ASP A 54 13.09 8.05 -11.05
CA ASP A 54 13.53 6.83 -10.36
C ASP A 54 14.23 7.08 -9.01
N PHE A 55 14.79 8.28 -8.85
CA PHE A 55 15.45 8.78 -7.64
C PHE A 55 14.52 9.62 -6.73
N GLY A 56 13.27 9.86 -7.16
CA GLY A 56 12.27 10.63 -6.40
C GLY A 56 12.25 12.13 -6.69
N THR A 57 11.74 12.90 -5.74
CA THR A 57 11.67 14.38 -5.77
C THR A 57 12.46 14.95 -4.59
N PRO A 58 12.77 16.26 -4.54
CA PRO A 58 13.43 16.86 -3.38
C PRO A 58 12.72 16.59 -2.05
N GLU A 59 11.38 16.44 -2.05
CA GLU A 59 10.62 16.07 -0.85
C GLU A 59 10.48 14.55 -0.62
N ILE A 60 10.73 13.71 -1.63
CA ILE A 60 10.47 12.28 -1.60
C ILE A 60 11.71 11.53 -2.06
N MET A 61 12.42 10.92 -1.11
CA MET A 61 13.55 10.03 -1.40
C MET A 61 13.04 8.62 -1.74
N ILE A 62 13.55 8.05 -2.83
CA ILE A 62 13.25 6.66 -3.20
C ILE A 62 14.48 5.80 -2.93
N GLU A 63 14.28 4.76 -2.13
CA GLU A 63 15.23 3.67 -1.97
C GLU A 63 14.70 2.43 -2.69
N ARG A 64 15.57 1.76 -3.45
CA ARG A 64 15.22 0.53 -4.18
C ARG A 64 15.91 -0.66 -3.54
N ILE A 65 15.09 -1.59 -3.09
CA ILE A 65 15.54 -2.88 -2.57
C ILE A 65 15.25 -3.90 -3.67
N ILE A 66 16.31 -4.47 -4.26
CA ILE A 66 16.19 -5.55 -5.25
C ILE A 66 16.22 -6.87 -4.48
N ILE A 67 15.18 -7.68 -4.63
CA ILE A 67 15.05 -8.97 -3.96
C ILE A 67 15.21 -10.08 -5.01
N SER A 68 16.17 -10.99 -4.78
CA SER A 68 16.34 -12.16 -5.64
C SER A 68 15.09 -13.04 -5.59
N HIS A 69 14.83 -13.79 -6.67
CA HIS A 69 13.75 -14.76 -6.68
C HIS A 69 13.92 -15.79 -5.56
N ASP A 70 15.14 -16.30 -5.37
CA ASP A 70 15.45 -17.40 -4.47
C ASP A 70 15.31 -17.01 -2.99
N ASP A 71 15.41 -15.72 -2.68
CA ASP A 71 15.28 -15.20 -1.31
C ASP A 71 13.81 -14.96 -0.91
N LYS A 72 12.87 -14.96 -1.86
CA LYS A 72 11.48 -14.55 -1.59
C LYS A 72 10.78 -15.44 -0.58
N GLU A 73 10.99 -16.75 -0.68
CA GLU A 73 10.32 -17.71 0.21
C GLU A 73 10.79 -17.54 1.65
N THR A 74 12.11 -17.48 1.86
CA THR A 74 12.73 -17.22 3.16
C THR A 74 12.28 -15.88 3.75
N ILE A 75 12.24 -14.81 2.95
CA ILE A 75 11.76 -13.50 3.40
C ILE A 75 10.29 -13.57 3.82
N LEU A 76 9.44 -14.28 3.06
CA LEU A 76 8.03 -14.44 3.43
C LEU A 76 7.85 -15.23 4.73
N GLU A 77 8.67 -16.24 4.98
CA GLU A 77 8.67 -16.98 6.25
C GLU A 77 9.09 -16.11 7.43
N ASP A 78 10.14 -15.31 7.26
CA ASP A 78 10.62 -14.39 8.29
C ASP A 78 9.59 -13.29 8.58
N LEU A 79 8.94 -12.76 7.55
CA LEU A 79 7.82 -11.83 7.70
C LEU A 79 6.63 -12.48 8.43
N ASP A 80 6.32 -13.75 8.14
CA ASP A 80 5.24 -14.46 8.83
C ASP A 80 5.52 -14.63 10.33
N LYS A 81 6.78 -14.89 10.72
CA LYS A 81 7.21 -14.92 12.13
C LYS A 81 7.02 -13.57 12.82
N MET A 82 7.10 -12.47 12.08
CA MET A 82 6.82 -11.11 12.55
C MET A 82 5.33 -10.72 12.46
N ASN A 83 4.44 -11.67 12.16
CA ASN A 83 3.00 -11.46 11.95
C ASN A 83 2.69 -10.52 10.78
N ILE A 84 3.58 -10.45 9.79
CA ILE A 84 3.39 -9.74 8.53
C ILE A 84 3.05 -10.79 7.47
N ASN A 85 1.75 -11.02 7.27
CA ASN A 85 1.26 -12.01 6.31
C ASN A 85 -0.06 -11.55 5.69
N GLU A 86 -0.60 -12.36 4.79
CA GLU A 86 -1.81 -12.00 4.05
C GLU A 86 -3.02 -11.73 4.96
N SER A 87 -3.16 -12.47 6.06
CA SER A 87 -4.28 -12.29 6.99
C SER A 87 -4.20 -10.99 7.79
N THR A 88 -2.99 -10.51 8.09
CA THR A 88 -2.79 -9.27 8.84
C THR A 88 -2.83 -8.04 7.93
N VAL A 89 -2.32 -8.16 6.71
CA VAL A 89 -2.37 -7.09 5.69
C VAL A 89 -3.78 -6.93 5.11
N TYR A 90 -4.50 -8.04 4.92
CA TYR A 90 -5.87 -8.07 4.41
C TYR A 90 -6.79 -8.69 5.47
N PRO A 91 -7.32 -7.87 6.40
CA PRO A 91 -8.04 -8.35 7.59
C PRO A 91 -9.46 -8.87 7.29
N TYR A 92 -9.70 -9.38 6.08
CA TYR A 92 -10.96 -10.01 5.72
C TYR A 92 -10.95 -11.49 6.10
N ILE A 93 -12.14 -12.00 6.45
CA ILE A 93 -12.31 -13.39 6.90
C ILE A 93 -11.84 -14.41 5.86
N GLU A 94 -12.04 -14.12 4.58
CA GLU A 94 -11.61 -14.97 3.47
C GLU A 94 -10.08 -15.14 3.43
N ASN A 95 -9.33 -14.05 3.57
CA ASN A 95 -7.86 -14.08 3.59
C ASN A 95 -7.34 -14.83 4.81
N SER A 96 -8.00 -14.67 5.96
CA SER A 96 -7.68 -15.42 7.18
C SER A 96 -7.87 -16.93 6.99
N ALA A 97 -8.98 -17.34 6.38
CA ALA A 97 -9.24 -18.75 6.07
C ALA A 97 -8.21 -19.33 5.08
N LYS A 98 -7.88 -18.58 4.01
CA LYS A 98 -6.84 -18.98 3.04
C LYS A 98 -5.46 -19.11 3.66
N TYR A 99 -5.11 -18.24 4.61
CA TYR A 99 -3.86 -18.33 5.34
C TYR A 99 -3.80 -19.58 6.23
N ILE A 100 -4.85 -19.82 7.03
CA ILE A 100 -4.94 -20.99 7.91
C ILE A 100 -4.81 -22.28 7.09
N LYS A 101 -5.58 -22.42 6.01
CA LYS A 101 -5.53 -23.60 5.13
C LYS A 101 -4.10 -23.90 4.66
N ARG A 102 -3.43 -22.91 4.06
CA ARG A 102 -2.06 -23.06 3.56
C ARG A 102 -1.06 -23.45 4.65
N LYS A 103 -1.22 -22.87 5.86
CA LYS A 103 -0.35 -23.18 7.00
C LYS A 103 -0.47 -24.63 7.45
N TYR A 104 -1.67 -25.20 7.40
CA TYR A 104 -1.90 -26.61 7.74
C TYR A 104 -1.46 -27.56 6.61
N GLU A 105 -1.67 -27.19 5.34
CA GLU A 105 -1.16 -27.96 4.20
C GLU A 105 0.36 -28.09 4.24
N ARG A 106 1.09 -26.99 4.46
CA ARG A 106 2.55 -27.01 4.55
C ARG A 106 3.08 -27.88 5.70
N LYS A 107 2.44 -27.82 6.87
CA LYS A 107 2.80 -28.68 8.01
C LYS A 107 2.63 -30.16 7.73
N LEU A 108 1.60 -30.53 6.96
CA LEU A 108 1.36 -31.93 6.58
C LEU A 108 2.42 -32.45 5.61
N ASP A 109 2.96 -31.58 4.75
CA ASP A 109 4.03 -31.92 3.82
C ASP A 109 5.37 -32.09 4.56
N GLU A 110 5.67 -31.21 5.53
CA GLU A 110 6.88 -31.29 6.38
C GLU A 110 6.91 -32.52 7.31
N GLU A 111 5.74 -33.04 7.73
CA GLU A 111 5.65 -34.25 8.57
C GLU A 111 5.73 -35.57 7.77
N GLN A 112 5.68 -35.50 6.42
CA GLN A 112 5.77 -36.66 5.52
C GLN A 112 7.17 -36.87 4.91
N GLU A 113 8.09 -35.93 5.12
CA GLU A 113 9.51 -35.99 4.73
C GLU A 113 10.41 -36.42 5.90
#